data_AF-A0A519RSU0-F1
#
_entry.id   AF-A0A519RSU0-F1
#
_cell.length_a   1.000
_cell.length_b   1.000
_cell.length_c   1.000
_cell.angle_alpha   90.00
_cell.angle_beta   90.00
_cell.angle_gamma   90.00
#
_symmetry.space_group_name_H-M   'P 1'
#
loop_
_entity.id
_entity.type
_entity.pdbx_description
1 polymer ?
#
loop_
_entity_poly.entity_id
_entity_poly.type
_entity_poly.pdbx_seq_one_letter_code
_entity_poly.pdbx_strand_id
1 'polypeptide(L)'
;MKEIVAILGAYQKAVAENKKSALATVVKVEGSSYRRPGARMLVTDDGLLTGAISGGCLEGDALRKALSAIHQQENKLVTYDTTDEDDAKFGVQLGCNGIVHILFEPILAEDKFNPIEILKAANDRRENCVIATLFSLENKKQPGSVMLFREKDS
;
A
#
# COMPACT_ATOMS: atom_id res chain seq x y z
N MET A 1 -9.18 13.13 -5.49
CA MET A 1 -8.04 12.17 -5.47
C MET A 1 -6.67 12.88 -5.46
N LYS A 2 -6.43 13.86 -4.57
CA LYS A 2 -5.12 14.56 -4.56
C LYS A 2 -3.95 13.61 -4.22
N GLU A 3 -4.20 12.66 -3.32
CA GLU A 3 -3.20 11.69 -2.88
C GLU A 3 -2.83 10.67 -3.95
N ILE A 4 -3.81 10.12 -4.69
CA ILE A 4 -3.55 9.22 -5.82
C ILE A 4 -2.74 9.95 -6.91
N VAL A 5 -3.09 11.20 -7.23
CA VAL A 5 -2.32 12.00 -8.19
C VAL A 5 -0.87 12.21 -7.71
N ALA A 6 -0.66 12.46 -6.41
CA ALA A 6 0.68 12.57 -5.85
C ALA A 6 1.47 11.25 -5.95
N ILE A 7 0.84 10.12 -5.63
CA ILE A 7 1.44 8.78 -5.78
C ILE A 7 1.83 8.51 -7.22
N LEU A 8 0.95 8.79 -8.18
CA LEU A 8 1.22 8.60 -9.61
C LEU A 8 2.38 9.49 -10.09
N GLY A 9 2.41 10.75 -9.66
CA GLY A 9 3.51 11.67 -9.97
C GLY A 9 4.85 11.23 -9.35
N ALA A 10 4.84 10.77 -8.10
CA ALA A 10 6.03 10.24 -7.44
C ALA A 10 6.56 8.98 -8.14
N TYR A 11 5.67 8.08 -8.57
CA TYR A 11 6.05 6.92 -9.36
C TYR A 11 6.68 7.30 -10.70
N GLN A 12 6.09 8.24 -11.44
CA GLN A 12 6.68 8.73 -12.69
C GLN A 12 8.09 9.29 -12.50
N LYS A 13 8.30 10.04 -11.42
CA LYS A 13 9.63 10.55 -11.05
C LYS A 13 10.59 9.39 -10.72
N ALA A 14 10.16 8.41 -9.94
CA ALA A 14 10.96 7.24 -9.60
C ALA A 14 11.41 6.47 -10.85
N VAL A 15 10.50 6.25 -11.81
CA VAL A 15 10.82 5.61 -13.10
C VAL A 15 11.87 6.41 -13.87
N ALA A 16 11.73 7.74 -13.96
CA ALA A 16 12.70 8.60 -14.65
C ALA A 16 14.09 8.57 -14.00
N GLU A 17 14.16 8.28 -12.70
CA GLU A 17 15.40 8.16 -11.92
C GLU A 17 15.90 6.71 -11.81
N ASN A 18 15.30 5.76 -12.54
CA ASN A 18 15.59 4.31 -12.50
C ASN A 18 15.47 3.69 -11.10
N LYS A 19 14.54 4.19 -10.29
CA LYS A 19 14.26 3.70 -8.94
C LYS A 19 13.18 2.64 -8.95
N LYS A 20 13.35 1.60 -8.14
CA LYS A 20 12.28 0.63 -7.88
C LYS A 20 11.32 1.19 -6.84
N SER A 21 10.10 0.65 -6.81
CA SER A 21 9.08 1.10 -5.87
C SER A 21 8.13 -0.01 -5.48
N ALA A 22 7.49 0.13 -4.32
CA ALA A 22 6.37 -0.68 -3.90
C ALA A 22 5.22 0.21 -3.45
N LEU A 23 3.99 -0.27 -3.65
CA LEU A 23 2.80 0.34 -3.14
C LEU A 23 2.37 -0.38 -1.85
N ALA A 24 2.34 0.34 -0.74
CA ALA A 24 1.74 -0.12 0.49
C ALA A 24 0.26 0.28 0.51
N THR A 25 -0.64 -0.67 0.74
CA THR A 25 -2.09 -0.45 0.80
C THR A 25 -2.65 -1.01 2.09
N VAL A 26 -3.43 -0.21 2.83
CA VAL A 26 -4.24 -0.73 3.94
C VAL A 26 -5.35 -1.59 3.34
N VAL A 27 -5.36 -2.89 3.61
CA VAL A 27 -6.33 -3.83 3.02
C VAL A 27 -7.37 -4.34 4.01
N LYS A 28 -7.05 -4.36 5.31
CA LYS A 28 -7.98 -4.74 6.38
C LYS A 28 -7.68 -3.94 7.64
N VAL A 29 -8.72 -3.61 8.39
CA VAL A 29 -8.64 -3.01 9.73
C VAL A 29 -9.61 -3.74 10.65
N GLU A 30 -9.17 -4.04 11.86
CA GLU A 30 -9.99 -4.58 12.95
C GLU A 30 -9.89 -3.60 14.12
N GLY A 31 -11.02 -3.13 14.64
CA GLY A 31 -11.03 -2.06 15.65
C GLY A 31 -10.70 -0.67 15.08
N SER A 32 -9.95 0.12 15.85
CA SER A 32 -9.68 1.53 15.52
C SER A 32 -8.37 1.69 14.73
N SER A 33 -8.37 2.53 13.69
CA SER A 33 -7.16 2.89 12.96
C SER A 33 -7.24 4.34 12.45
N TYR A 34 -6.07 4.97 12.27
CA TYR A 34 -5.97 6.32 11.69
C TYR A 34 -6.37 6.35 10.21
N ARG A 35 -6.02 5.31 9.45
CA ARG A 35 -6.38 5.16 8.03
C ARG A 35 -7.25 3.94 7.80
N ARG A 36 -8.25 4.08 6.92
CA ARG A 36 -9.18 3.01 6.53
C ARG A 36 -8.62 2.22 5.33
N PRO A 37 -9.19 1.02 5.05
CA PRO A 37 -8.86 0.28 3.84
C PRO A 37 -8.94 1.15 2.57
N GLY A 38 -7.96 0.97 1.68
CA GLY A 38 -7.76 1.80 0.49
C GLY A 38 -6.84 3.01 0.68
N ALA A 39 -6.40 3.32 1.90
CA ALA A 39 -5.27 4.25 2.11
C ALA A 39 -3.97 3.65 1.57
N ARG A 40 -3.12 4.48 0.96
CA ARG A 40 -1.97 4.02 0.18
C ARG A 40 -0.75 4.89 0.40
N MET A 41 0.42 4.29 0.26
CA MET A 41 1.71 4.97 0.29
C MET A 41 2.65 4.31 -0.72
N LEU A 42 3.22 5.10 -1.62
CA LEU A 42 4.32 4.68 -2.47
C LEU A 42 5.63 4.79 -1.69
N VAL A 43 6.46 3.75 -1.80
CA VAL A 43 7.79 3.70 -1.22
C VAL A 43 8.79 3.40 -2.33
N THR A 44 9.79 4.25 -2.50
CA THR A 44 10.91 4.03 -3.43
C THR A 44 12.07 3.30 -2.74
N ASP A 45 12.95 2.68 -3.52
CA ASP A 45 14.11 1.94 -3.00
C ASP A 45 15.20 2.82 -2.36
N ASP A 46 15.21 4.13 -2.64
CA ASP A 46 16.00 5.14 -1.94
C ASP A 46 15.32 5.72 -0.68
N GLY A 47 14.13 5.20 -0.34
CA GLY A 47 13.45 5.48 0.92
C GLY A 47 12.52 6.71 0.92
N LEU A 48 12.18 7.26 -0.24
CA LEU A 48 11.16 8.31 -0.31
C LEU A 48 9.76 7.71 -0.15
N LEU A 49 8.93 8.40 0.62
CA LEU A 49 7.55 8.02 0.94
C LEU A 49 6.59 9.05 0.35
N THR A 50 5.54 8.61 -0.35
CA THR A 50 4.48 9.49 -0.87
C THR A 50 3.10 8.90 -0.60
N GLY A 51 2.23 9.67 0.04
CA GLY A 51 0.97 9.17 0.61
C GLY A 51 1.14 8.75 2.07
N ALA A 52 0.09 8.20 2.66
CA ALA A 52 0.13 7.76 4.06
C ALA A 52 -0.80 6.57 4.33
N ILE A 53 -0.27 5.59 5.07
CA ILE A 53 -0.99 4.40 5.56
C ILE A 53 -1.28 4.45 7.06
N SER A 54 -0.66 5.38 7.80
CA SER A 54 -0.94 5.65 9.20
C SER A 54 -0.86 7.16 9.50
N GLY A 55 -0.70 7.51 10.79
CA GLY A 55 -0.49 8.88 11.27
C GLY A 55 0.98 9.22 11.53
N GLY A 56 1.94 8.43 11.04
CA GLY A 56 3.38 8.62 11.25
C GLY A 56 4.06 7.52 12.09
N CYS A 57 3.30 6.64 12.72
CA CYS A 57 3.81 5.61 13.63
C CYS A 57 4.31 4.34 12.92
N LEU A 58 3.75 4.00 11.76
CA LEU A 58 4.07 2.74 11.05
C LEU A 58 5.07 2.94 9.92
N GLU A 59 5.28 4.17 9.45
CA GLU A 59 5.99 4.49 8.21
C GLU A 59 7.45 4.04 8.22
N GLY A 60 8.11 4.09 9.39
CA GLY A 60 9.49 3.62 9.55
C GLY A 60 9.64 2.10 9.36
N ASP A 61 8.75 1.30 9.95
CA ASP A 61 8.76 -0.15 9.70
C ASP A 61 8.24 -0.49 8.30
N ALA A 62 7.19 0.20 7.85
CA ALA A 62 6.63 0.02 6.52
C ALA A 62 7.67 0.25 5.41
N LEU A 63 8.56 1.23 5.56
CA LEU A 63 9.72 1.40 4.67
C LEU A 63 10.54 0.11 4.58
N ARG A 64 10.91 -0.50 5.71
CA ARG A 64 11.69 -1.75 5.72
C ARG A 64 10.94 -2.90 5.04
N LYS A 65 9.62 -3.02 5.26
CA LYS A 65 8.80 -4.06 4.64
C LYS A 65 8.65 -3.85 3.14
N ALA A 66 8.50 -2.60 2.69
CA ALA A 66 8.46 -2.23 1.28
C ALA A 66 9.79 -2.54 0.58
N LEU A 67 10.93 -2.16 1.16
CA LEU A 67 12.26 -2.50 0.63
C LEU A 67 12.46 -4.01 0.51
N SER A 68 12.01 -4.77 1.51
CA SER A 68 12.01 -6.24 1.46
C SER A 68 11.16 -6.78 0.30
N ALA A 69 9.96 -6.24 0.07
CA ALA A 69 9.09 -6.65 -1.03
C ALA A 69 9.70 -6.29 -2.40
N ILE A 70 10.28 -5.09 -2.53
CA ILE A 70 11.02 -4.65 -3.73
C ILE A 70 12.18 -5.61 -4.05
N HIS A 71 12.99 -5.95 -3.05
CA HIS A 71 14.14 -6.83 -3.22
C HIS A 71 13.72 -8.26 -3.59
N GLN A 72 12.64 -8.77 -2.97
CA GLN A 72 12.14 -10.13 -3.23
C GLN A 72 11.29 -10.21 -4.50
N GLN A 73 10.83 -9.07 -5.03
CA GLN A 73 9.85 -8.99 -6.12
C GLN A 73 8.57 -9.79 -5.83
N GLU A 74 8.18 -9.84 -4.55
CA GLU A 74 7.01 -10.57 -4.09
C GLU A 74 6.11 -9.69 -3.22
N ASN A 75 4.80 -9.82 -3.42
CA ASN A 75 3.79 -9.19 -2.58
C ASN A 75 3.89 -9.72 -1.15
N LYS A 76 3.71 -8.84 -0.17
CA LYS A 76 3.82 -9.19 1.26
C LYS A 76 2.69 -8.56 2.06
N LEU A 77 2.00 -9.37 2.85
CA LEU A 77 1.04 -8.89 3.84
C LEU A 77 1.72 -8.78 5.20
N VAL A 78 1.55 -7.64 5.88
CA VAL A 78 2.06 -7.42 7.23
C VAL A 78 0.91 -6.97 8.12
N THR A 79 0.80 -7.62 9.27
CA THR A 79 -0.14 -7.28 10.33
C THR A 79 0.57 -6.42 11.37
N TYR A 80 0.00 -5.26 11.64
CA TYR A 80 0.38 -4.39 12.74
C TYR A 80 -0.70 -4.49 13.80
N ASP A 81 -0.39 -5.12 14.92
CA ASP A 81 -1.23 -5.11 16.10
C ASP A 81 -0.87 -3.90 16.95
N THR A 82 -1.85 -3.07 17.25
CA THR A 82 -1.68 -1.84 18.03
C THR A 82 -2.48 -1.90 19.34
N THR A 83 -3.07 -3.07 19.62
CA THR A 83 -3.84 -3.34 20.84
C THR A 83 -2.95 -3.78 22.01
N ASP A 84 -1.75 -4.25 21.72
CA ASP A 84 -0.83 -4.80 22.72
C ASP A 84 0.01 -3.70 23.39
N GLU A 85 -0.16 -3.51 24.70
CA GLU A 85 0.56 -2.48 25.46
C GLU A 85 2.07 -2.78 25.59
N ASP A 86 2.50 -4.01 25.32
CA ASP A 86 3.91 -4.42 25.39
C ASP A 86 4.78 -3.89 24.23
N ASP A 87 4.17 -3.49 23.10
CA ASP A 87 4.87 -2.78 22.00
C ASP A 87 5.27 -1.34 22.36
N ALA A 88 4.81 -0.84 23.52
CA ALA A 88 5.35 0.37 24.14
C ALA A 88 6.86 0.24 24.44
N LYS A 89 7.44 -0.98 24.49
CA LYS A 89 8.88 -1.21 24.61
C LYS A 89 9.69 -0.78 23.38
N PHE A 90 9.06 -0.62 22.21
CA PHE A 90 9.67 -0.03 21.01
C PHE A 90 9.38 1.47 20.85
N GLY A 91 8.77 2.12 21.85
CA GLY A 91 8.60 3.57 21.91
C GLY A 91 7.52 4.15 21.00
N VAL A 92 6.70 3.31 20.38
CA VAL A 92 5.60 3.76 19.51
C VAL A 92 4.29 3.56 20.26
N GLN A 93 3.83 4.59 20.98
CA GLN A 93 2.48 4.57 21.54
C GLN A 93 1.48 4.73 20.39
N LEU A 94 1.00 3.59 19.90
CA LEU A 94 0.04 3.52 18.81
C LEU A 94 -1.33 3.92 19.38
N GLY A 95 -1.67 5.21 19.33
CA GLY A 95 -2.92 5.74 19.89
C GLY A 95 -4.22 5.25 19.23
N CYS A 96 -4.14 4.27 18.33
CA CYS A 96 -5.29 3.59 17.73
C CYS A 96 -5.35 2.19 18.34
N ASN A 97 -6.42 1.83 19.04
CA ASN A 97 -6.58 0.48 19.60
C ASN A 97 -7.17 -0.45 18.53
N GLY A 98 -6.34 -1.03 17.67
CA GLY A 98 -6.78 -1.93 16.60
C GLY A 98 -5.68 -2.75 15.93
N ILE A 99 -6.04 -3.46 14.86
CA ILE A 99 -5.13 -4.26 14.04
C ILE A 99 -5.25 -3.78 12.61
N VAL A 100 -4.12 -3.48 11.96
CA VAL A 100 -4.05 -2.99 10.58
C VAL A 100 -3.25 -3.97 9.74
N HIS A 101 -3.84 -4.41 8.62
CA HIS A 101 -3.16 -5.26 7.65
C HIS A 101 -2.80 -4.44 6.43
N ILE A 102 -1.50 -4.44 6.10
CA ILE A 102 -0.93 -3.65 5.03
C ILE A 102 -0.31 -4.59 4.01
N LEU A 103 -0.79 -4.50 2.79
CA LEU A 103 -0.25 -5.22 1.65
C LEU A 103 0.80 -4.36 0.97
N PHE A 104 2.00 -4.90 0.82
CA PHE A 104 3.11 -4.30 0.10
C PHE A 104 3.25 -5.00 -1.25
N GLU A 105 3.05 -4.24 -2.33
CA GLU A 105 3.10 -4.75 -3.70
C GLU A 105 4.27 -4.10 -4.44
N PRO A 106 5.38 -4.81 -4.74
CA PRO A 106 6.45 -4.27 -5.56
C PRO A 106 5.92 -4.03 -6.98
N ILE A 107 6.30 -2.89 -7.56
CA ILE A 107 5.83 -2.50 -8.88
C ILE A 107 6.76 -3.09 -9.93
N LEU A 108 6.28 -4.14 -10.60
CA LEU A 108 6.96 -4.79 -11.71
C LEU A 108 6.49 -4.14 -13.01
N ALA A 109 7.37 -3.43 -13.70
CA ALA A 109 7.01 -2.62 -14.86
C ALA A 109 6.52 -3.46 -16.06
N GLU A 110 6.97 -4.70 -16.14
CA GLU A 110 6.54 -5.70 -17.12
C GLU A 110 5.09 -6.18 -16.89
N ASP A 111 4.57 -6.05 -15.67
CA ASP A 111 3.19 -6.40 -15.36
C ASP A 111 2.26 -5.22 -15.67
N LYS A 112 1.47 -5.36 -16.75
CA LYS A 112 0.49 -4.35 -17.17
C LYS A 112 -0.68 -4.20 -16.20
N PHE A 113 -0.85 -5.14 -15.27
CA PHE A 113 -1.89 -5.12 -14.25
C PHE A 113 -1.30 -4.82 -12.86
N ASN A 114 -0.06 -4.32 -12.79
CA ASN A 114 0.52 -3.86 -11.53
C ASN A 114 -0.38 -2.78 -10.87
N PRO A 115 -0.28 -2.61 -9.54
CA PRO A 115 -1.20 -1.74 -8.80
C PRO A 115 -1.17 -0.27 -9.23
N ILE A 116 -0.06 0.23 -9.79
CA ILE A 116 0.04 1.61 -10.27
C ILE A 116 -0.71 1.79 -11.59
N GLU A 117 -0.63 0.85 -12.53
CA GLU A 117 -1.40 0.94 -13.77
C GLU A 117 -2.92 0.85 -13.49
N ILE A 118 -3.32 0.03 -12.51
CA ILE A 118 -4.70 -0.01 -12.01
C ILE A 118 -5.11 1.36 -11.43
N LEU A 119 -4.28 1.97 -10.58
CA LEU A 119 -4.57 3.30 -10.00
C LEU A 119 -4.64 4.41 -11.03
N LYS A 120 -3.76 4.36 -12.03
CA LYS A 120 -3.75 5.30 -13.16
C LYS A 120 -5.06 5.18 -13.94
N ALA A 121 -5.45 3.97 -14.34
CA ALA A 121 -6.70 3.74 -15.03
C ALA A 121 -7.93 4.15 -14.19
N ALA A 122 -7.89 4.00 -12.86
CA ALA A 122 -8.94 4.49 -11.96
C ALA A 122 -9.02 6.02 -11.91
N ASN A 123 -7.87 6.71 -11.96
CA ASN A 123 -7.80 8.17 -11.89
C ASN A 123 -8.04 8.88 -13.24
N ASP A 124 -7.83 8.19 -14.36
CA ASP A 124 -7.93 8.75 -15.72
C ASP A 124 -9.36 9.18 -16.11
N ARG A 125 -10.39 8.68 -15.41
CA ARG A 125 -11.80 9.02 -15.65
C ARG A 125 -12.46 9.50 -14.37
N ARG A 126 -13.30 10.53 -14.47
CA ARG A 126 -14.13 11.01 -13.36
C ARG A 126 -15.42 10.18 -13.24
N GLU A 127 -15.26 8.87 -13.05
CA GLU A 127 -16.36 7.91 -12.96
C GLU A 127 -16.19 7.03 -11.72
N ASN A 128 -17.28 6.45 -11.22
CA ASN A 128 -17.22 5.47 -10.15
C ASN A 128 -16.52 4.22 -10.64
N CYS A 129 -15.57 3.73 -9.85
CA CYS A 129 -14.86 2.49 -10.14
C CYS A 129 -14.52 1.73 -8.85
N VAL A 130 -14.26 0.44 -9.00
CA VAL A 130 -13.88 -0.48 -7.93
C VAL A 130 -12.52 -1.07 -8.28
N ILE A 131 -11.57 -0.96 -7.37
CA ILE A 131 -10.31 -1.71 -7.43
C ILE A 131 -10.46 -2.92 -6.54
N ALA A 132 -10.28 -4.11 -7.10
CA ALA A 132 -10.29 -5.36 -6.35
C ALA A 132 -8.85 -5.75 -5.97
N THR A 133 -8.62 -5.90 -4.66
CA THR A 133 -7.35 -6.36 -4.09
C THR A 133 -7.61 -7.65 -3.30
N LEU A 134 -6.91 -8.72 -3.67
CA LEU A 134 -7.01 -10.04 -3.04
C LEU A 134 -5.79 -10.26 -2.15
N PHE A 135 -6.03 -10.71 -0.92
CA PHE A 135 -4.99 -11.04 0.05
C PHE A 135 -5.46 -12.22 0.91
N SER A 136 -4.50 -12.89 1.56
CA SER A 136 -4.76 -14.01 2.46
C SER A 136 -4.06 -13.78 3.79
N LEU A 137 -4.76 -14.02 4.90
CA LEU A 137 -4.19 -13.95 6.24
C LEU A 137 -3.37 -15.19 6.59
N GLU A 138 -3.54 -16.28 5.83
CA GLU A 138 -2.94 -17.58 6.13
C GLU A 138 -1.83 -17.96 5.14
N ASN A 139 -1.94 -17.52 3.89
CA ASN A 139 -1.00 -17.87 2.84
C ASN A 139 0.21 -16.93 2.83
N LYS A 140 1.40 -17.48 2.56
CA LYS A 140 2.60 -16.65 2.33
C LYS A 140 2.53 -15.85 1.03
N LYS A 141 2.02 -16.47 -0.04
CA LYS A 141 1.91 -15.84 -1.35
C LYS A 141 0.65 -14.98 -1.42
N GLN A 142 0.83 -13.70 -1.75
CA GLN A 142 -0.24 -12.71 -1.78
C GLN A 142 -0.59 -12.36 -3.23
N PRO A 143 -1.86 -12.50 -3.66
CA PRO A 143 -2.24 -12.18 -5.05
C PRO A 143 -2.12 -10.70 -5.40
N GLY A 144 -2.58 -9.81 -4.52
CA GLY A 144 -2.51 -8.36 -4.68
C GLY A 144 -3.68 -7.75 -5.44
N SER A 145 -3.45 -6.57 -6.00
CA SER A 145 -4.41 -5.81 -6.79
C SER A 145 -4.57 -6.47 -8.16
N VAL A 146 -5.78 -6.94 -8.47
CA VAL A 146 -6.02 -7.83 -9.63
C VAL A 146 -6.97 -7.27 -10.67
N MET A 147 -7.80 -6.28 -10.33
CA MET A 147 -8.86 -5.83 -11.23
C MET A 147 -9.29 -4.39 -10.96
N LEU A 148 -9.68 -3.70 -12.03
CA LEU A 148 -10.48 -2.47 -12.01
C LEU A 148 -11.83 -2.76 -12.67
N PHE A 149 -12.92 -2.42 -12.01
CA PHE A 149 -14.28 -2.51 -12.53
C PHE A 149 -14.91 -1.13 -12.58
N ARG A 150 -15.67 -0.82 -13.63
CA ARG A 150 -16.45 0.41 -13.74
C ARG A 150 -17.92 0.10 -13.91
N GLU A 151 -18.77 0.96 -13.37
CA GLU A 151 -20.23 0.81 -13.44
C GLU A 151 -20.75 0.74 -14.89
N LYS A 152 -20.08 1.42 -15.83
CA LYS A 152 -20.42 1.41 -17.26
C LYS A 152 -19.89 0.19 -18.05
N ASP A 153 -19.15 -0.71 -17.40
CA ASP A 153 -18.72 -1.97 -18.00
C ASP A 153 -19.80 -3.07 -17.87
N SER A 154 -20.98 -2.73 -17.32
CA SER A 154 -22.14 -3.61 -17.11
C SER A 154 -23.18 -3.49 -18.22
#